data_AF-A0A258E146-F1
#
_entry.id   AF-A0A258E146-F1
#
_cell.length_a   1.000
_cell.length_b   1.000
_cell.length_c   1.000
_cell.angle_alpha   90.00
_cell.angle_beta   90.00
_cell.angle_gamma   90.00
#
_symmetry.space_group_name_H-M   'P 1'
#
loop_
_entity.id
_entity.type
_entity.pdbx_description
1 polymer ?
#
loop_
_entity_poly.entity_id
_entity_poly.type
_entity_poly.pdbx_seq_one_letter_code
_entity_poly.pdbx_strand_id
1 'polypeptide(L)' 'ELRRGFEIGFLIVLPFLIIDMIVATLVMSMGMMMMPPSVISLPFKILFFILIDGWNILVSGLIRSFF' A
#
# COMPACT_ATOMS: atom_id res chain seq x y z
N GLU A 1 21.01 -10.15 3.08
CA GLU A 1 19.62 -10.53 2.70
C GLU A 1 18.57 -9.74 3.48
N LEU A 2 18.61 -9.70 4.82
CA LEU A 2 17.65 -8.95 5.65
C LEU A 2 17.47 -7.48 5.23
N ARG A 3 18.57 -6.74 5.06
CA ARG A 3 18.54 -5.33 4.60
C ARG A 3 17.83 -5.16 3.25
N ARG A 4 18.11 -6.05 2.29
CA ARG A 4 17.51 -6.03 0.94
C ARG A 4 16.02 -6.33 1.00
N GLY A 5 15.61 -7.27 1.87
CA GLY A 5 14.20 -7.55 2.14
C GLY A 5 13.46 -6.34 2.73
N PHE A 6 14.08 -5.62 3.67
CA PHE A 6 13.52 -4.38 4.21
C PHE A 6 13.41 -3.27 3.15
N GLU A 7 14.41 -3.09 2.30
CA GLU A 7 14.38 -2.10 1.21
C GLU A 7 13.24 -2.41 0.22
N ILE A 8 13.08 -3.67 -0.20
CA ILE A 8 12.00 -4.10 -1.08
C ILE A 8 10.63 -3.90 -0.41
N GLY A 9 10.49 -4.35 0.84
CA GLY A 9 9.24 -4.20 1.60
C GLY A 9 8.85 -2.73 1.81
N PHE A 10 9.82 -1.86 2.09
CA PHE A 10 9.58 -0.43 2.22
C PHE A 10 9.06 0.19 0.93
N LEU A 11 9.68 -0.12 -0.21
CA LEU A 11 9.26 0.40 -1.52
C LEU A 11 7.85 -0.07 -1.91
N ILE A 12 7.50 -1.33 -1.58
CA ILE A 12 6.16 -1.87 -1.83
C ILE A 12 5.10 -1.17 -0.96
N VAL A 13 5.42 -0.83 0.29
CA VAL A 13 4.46 -0.22 1.24
C VAL A 13 4.19 1.26 0.94
N LEU A 14 5.16 1.98 0.37
CA LEU A 14 5.05 3.41 0.05
C LEU A 14 3.75 3.83 -0.66
N PRO A 15 3.32 3.23 -1.79
CA PRO A 15 2.09 3.63 -2.46
C PRO A 15 0.84 3.44 -1.59
N PHE A 16 0.80 2.41 -0.76
CA PHE A 16 -0.32 2.17 0.15
C PHE A 16 -0.39 3.22 1.27
N LEU A 17 0.77 3.68 1.74
CA LEU A 17 0.86 4.74 2.74
C LEU A 17 0.38 6.08 2.17
N ILE A 18 0.65 6.36 0.89
CA ILE A 18 0.11 7.54 0.20
C ILE A 18 -1.43 7.47 0.14
N ILE A 19 -1.99 6.31 -0.20
CA ILE A 19 -3.46 6.12 -0.21
C ILE A 19 -4.04 6.39 1.19
N ASP A 20 -3.41 5.88 2.25
CA ASP A 20 -3.89 6.13 3.62
C ASP A 20 -3.88 7.61 3.99
N MET A 21 -2.80 8.34 3.67
CA MET A 21 -2.71 9.78 3.97
C MET A 21 -3.74 10.59 3.18
N ILE A 22 -3.95 10.28 1.90
CA ILE A 22 -4.96 10.95 1.07
C ILE A 22 -6.36 10.66 1.62
N VAL A 23 -6.69 9.41 1.92
CA VAL A 23 -8.02 9.06 2.46
C VAL A 23 -8.22 9.70 3.83
N ALA A 24 -7.21 9.70 4.71
CA ALA A 24 -7.31 10.35 6.01
C ALA A 24 -7.57 11.85 5.90
N THR A 25 -6.84 12.56 5.03
CA THR A 25 -7.06 14.00 4.82
C THR A 25 -8.45 14.31 4.27
N LEU A 26 -8.96 13.51 3.33
CA LEU A 26 -10.31 13.65 2.80
C LEU A 26 -11.38 13.40 3.89
N VAL A 27 -11.27 12.30 4.65
CA VAL A 27 -12.21 11.96 5.72
C VAL A 27 -12.22 13.03 6.81
N MET A 28 -11.05 13.54 7.20
CA MET A 28 -10.92 14.65 8.16
C MET A 28 -11.56 15.93 7.61
N SER A 29 -11.38 16.24 6.32
CA SER A 29 -11.98 17.41 5.68
C SER A 29 -13.51 17.37 5.62
N MET A 30 -14.10 16.15 5.56
CA MET A 30 -15.55 15.93 5.59
C MET A 30 -16.15 16.02 7.01
N GLY A 31 -15.32 16.23 8.04
CA GLY A 31 -15.76 16.24 9.44
C GLY A 31 -16.05 14.87 10.04
N MET A 32 -15.71 13.78 9.35
CA MET A 32 -15.98 12.40 9.78
C MET A 32 -14.89 11.88 10.72
N MET A 33 -14.78 12.43 11.94
CA MET A 33 -13.73 12.07 12.90
C MET A 33 -13.89 10.67 13.52
N MET A 34 -15.09 10.10 13.49
CA MET A 34 -15.40 8.82 14.14
C MET A 34 -15.27 7.61 13.22
N MET A 35 -15.18 7.82 11.91
CA MET A 35 -14.93 6.74 10.95
C MET A 35 -13.42 6.53 10.80
N PRO A 36 -12.91 5.32 11.08
CA PRO A 36 -11.50 5.04 10.86
C PRO A 36 -11.18 5.16 9.36
N PRO A 37 -10.25 6.04 8.94
CA PRO A 37 -9.91 6.20 7.54
C PRO A 37 -9.40 4.91 6.88
N SER A 38 -8.87 3.98 7.67
CA SER A 38 -8.40 2.66 7.24
C SER A 38 -9.48 1.79 6.61
N VAL A 39 -10.74 1.90 7.10
CA VAL A 39 -11.87 1.14 6.53
C VAL A 39 -12.21 1.66 5.14
N ILE A 40 -12.13 2.98 4.96
CA ILE A 40 -12.37 3.63 3.67
C ILE A 40 -11.21 3.37 2.72
N SER A 41 -9.96 3.37 3.20
CA SER A 41 -8.78 3.18 2.36
C SER A 41 -8.60 1.75 1.85
N LEU A 42 -9.09 0.75 2.58
CA LEU A 42 -8.96 -0.67 2.23
C LEU A 42 -9.40 -1.02 0.79
N PRO A 43 -10.63 -0.70 0.34
CA PRO A 43 -11.04 -0.99 -1.04
C PRO A 43 -10.17 -0.28 -2.09
N PHE A 44 -9.70 0.95 -1.82
CA PHE A 44 -8.79 1.65 -2.74
C PHE A 44 -7.43 0.97 -2.85
N LYS A 45 -6.89 0.48 -1.72
CA LYS A 45 -5.64 -0.30 -1.71
C LYS A 45 -5.77 -1.58 -2.52
N ILE A 46 -6.86 -2.32 -2.33
CA ILE A 46 -7.13 -3.56 -3.06
C ILE A 46 -7.26 -3.27 -4.55
N LEU A 47 -8.03 -2.25 -4.92
CA LEU A 47 -8.20 -1.84 -6.31
C LEU A 47 -6.86 -1.46 -6.94
N PHE A 48 -6.09 -0.58 -6.29
CA PHE A 48 -4.76 -0.17 -6.75
C PHE A 48 -3.86 -1.38 -6.97
N PHE A 49 -3.82 -2.29 -6.00
CA PHE A 49 -2.99 -3.48 -6.06
C PHE A 49 -3.37 -4.42 -7.22
N ILE A 50 -4.66 -4.58 -7.53
CA ILE A 50 -5.11 -5.35 -8.69
C ILE A 50 -4.77 -4.63 -10.00
N LEU A 51 -4.97 -3.31 -10.06
CA LEU A 51 -4.73 -2.51 -11.27
C LEU A 51 -3.26 -2.50 -11.72
N ILE A 52 -2.33 -2.55 -10.78
CA ILE A 52 -0.89 -2.59 -11.08
C ILE A 52 -0.37 -4.02 -11.28
N ASP A 53 -1.24 -5.03 -11.27
CA ASP A 53 -0.85 -6.44 -11.27
C ASP A 53 0.15 -6.77 -10.13
N GLY A 54 -0.18 -6.31 -8.92
CA GLY A 54 0.73 -6.27 -7.78
C GLY A 54 1.22 -7.65 -7.34
N TRP A 55 0.45 -8.72 -7.58
CA TRP A 55 0.89 -10.09 -7.30
C TRP A 55 2.11 -10.49 -8.15
N ASN A 56 2.12 -10.15 -9.44
CA ASN A 56 3.25 -10.44 -10.32
C ASN A 56 4.48 -9.62 -9.93
N ILE A 57 4.31 -8.36 -9.51
CA ILE A 57 5.42 -7.52 -9.01
C ILE A 57 6.02 -8.12 -7.72
N LEU A 58 5.18 -8.55 -6.77
CA LEU A 58 5.64 -9.17 -5.52
C LEU A 58 6.40 -10.47 -5.79
N VAL A 59 5.81 -11.39 -6.55
CA VAL A 59 6.38 -12.71 -6.80
C VAL A 59 7.67 -12.59 -7.61
N SER A 60 7.69 -11.76 -8.67
CA SER A 60 8.90 -11.54 -9.46
C SER A 60 10.01 -10.85 -8.65
N GLY A 61 9.67 -9.90 -7.79
CA GLY A 61 10.63 -9.23 -6.89
C GLY A 61 11.27 -10.19 -5.89
N LEU A 62 10.49 -11.13 -5.34
CA LEU A 62 10.98 -12.18 -4.46
C LEU A 62 11.88 -13.17 -5.20
N ILE A 63 11.45 -13.69 -6.35
CA ILE A 63 12.25 -14.65 -7.13
C ILE A 63 13.60 -14.04 -7.55
N ARG A 64 13.60 -12.79 -8.04
CA ARG A 64 14.83 -12.05 -8.39
C ARG A 64 15.71 -11.67 -7.20
N SER A 65 15.20 -11.79 -5.98
CA SER A 65 15.99 -11.58 -4.76
C SER A 65 16.80 -12.82 -4.37
N PHE A 66 16.43 -14.01 -4.84
CA PHE A 66 17.11 -15.28 -4.52
C PHE A 66 18.21 -15.66 -5.52
N PHE A 67 18.14 -15.15 -6.75
CA PHE A 67 19.16 -15.32 -7.79
C PHE A 67 20.01 -14.04 -7.92
#